data_AF-A0A1Q7BB31-F1
#
_entry.id   AF-A0A1Q7BB31-F1
#
_cell.length_a   1.000
_cell.length_b   1.000
_cell.length_c   1.000
_cell.angle_alpha   90.00
_cell.angle_beta   90.00
_cell.angle_gamma   90.00
#
_symmetry.space_group_name_H-M   'P 1'
#
loop_
_entity.id
_entity.type
_entity.pdbx_description
1 polymer ?
#
loop_
_entity_poly.entity_id
_entity_poly.type
_entity_poly.pdbx_seq_one_letter_code
_entity_poly.pdbx_strand_id
1 'polypeptide(L)'
;MESEPAREAEEEEIDVIWDENGTARYRILKDTRIVDFDGHNIAWLDEQGNIIDYEGRHRGFYENGVMRDPEGKVVGLGQDPAGPHPILPNKGLIPGATKAASAPKKTKAKNISKKPEASLLWSKKMLEEL
;
A
#
# COMPACT_ATOMS: atom_id res chain seq x y z
N MET A 1 -33.22 -25.85 -1.44
CA MET A 1 -32.83 -24.89 -0.38
C MET A 1 -31.45 -25.30 0.04
N GLU A 2 -30.45 -24.91 -0.75
CA GLU A 2 -29.05 -25.24 -0.50
C GLU A 2 -28.34 -23.91 -0.25
N SER A 3 -28.30 -23.58 1.03
CA SER A 3 -27.49 -22.50 1.57
C SER A 3 -26.07 -23.04 1.70
N GLU A 4 -25.26 -22.85 0.68
CA GLU A 4 -23.80 -22.97 0.82
C GLU A 4 -23.19 -21.56 0.82
N PRO A 5 -22.28 -21.30 1.77
CA PRO A 5 -22.00 -19.97 2.30
C PRO A 5 -21.09 -19.20 1.35
N ALA A 6 -21.29 -17.88 1.30
CA ALA A 6 -20.35 -16.85 0.87
C ALA A 6 -18.97 -17.39 0.42
N ARG A 7 -18.90 -17.91 -0.81
CA ARG A 7 -17.61 -18.24 -1.42
C ARG A 7 -16.91 -16.92 -1.63
N GLU A 8 -15.97 -16.71 -0.73
CA GLU A 8 -14.74 -15.95 -0.92
C GLU A 8 -15.02 -14.59 -1.55
N ALA A 9 -15.08 -13.57 -0.69
CA ALA A 9 -14.37 -12.35 -1.03
C ALA A 9 -12.96 -12.82 -1.43
N GLU A 10 -12.75 -13.02 -2.72
CA GLU A 10 -11.44 -13.08 -3.34
C GLU A 10 -10.84 -11.73 -2.99
N GLU A 11 -10.23 -11.67 -1.80
CA GLU A 11 -9.27 -10.65 -1.41
C GLU A 11 -8.06 -10.89 -2.32
N GLU A 12 -8.24 -10.64 -3.63
CA GLU A 12 -7.13 -10.62 -4.54
C GLU A 12 -6.31 -9.40 -4.16
N GLU A 13 -5.21 -9.67 -3.49
CA GLU A 13 -4.12 -8.74 -3.29
C GLU A 13 -3.56 -8.45 -4.69
N ILE A 14 -3.64 -7.19 -5.13
CA ILE A 14 -2.97 -6.71 -6.34
C ILE A 14 -1.48 -6.82 -6.16
N ASP A 15 -1.00 -6.38 -4.99
CA ASP A 15 0.43 -6.33 -4.71
C ASP A 15 0.72 -6.38 -3.21
N VAL A 16 1.90 -6.85 -2.87
CA VAL A 16 2.43 -6.88 -1.51
C VAL A 16 3.58 -5.89 -1.42
N ILE A 17 3.62 -5.12 -0.34
CA ILE A 17 4.61 -4.05 -0.14
C ILE A 17 5.63 -4.50 0.90
N TRP A 18 6.87 -4.63 0.47
CA TRP A 18 8.05 -4.89 1.28
C TRP A 18 8.75 -3.58 1.68
N ASP A 19 9.23 -3.51 2.93
CA ASP A 19 10.04 -2.39 3.42
C ASP A 19 11.52 -2.51 3.02
N GLU A 20 12.36 -1.57 3.50
CA GLU A 20 13.80 -1.54 3.22
C GLU A 20 14.57 -2.79 3.68
N ASN A 21 14.02 -3.50 4.66
CA ASN A 21 14.58 -4.73 5.20
C ASN A 21 14.13 -5.96 4.42
N GLY A 22 13.27 -5.79 3.41
CA GLY A 22 12.64 -6.89 2.70
C GLY A 22 11.57 -7.59 3.52
N THR A 23 10.98 -6.94 4.51
CA THR A 23 9.86 -7.48 5.28
C THR A 23 8.55 -7.04 4.64
N ALA A 24 7.64 -7.97 4.35
CA ALA A 24 6.31 -7.63 3.86
C ALA A 24 5.54 -6.89 4.96
N ARG A 25 5.13 -5.65 4.71
CA ARG A 25 4.46 -4.76 5.67
C ARG A 25 3.01 -4.48 5.31
N TYR A 26 2.74 -4.26 4.03
CA TYR A 26 1.41 -3.89 3.57
C TYR A 26 0.98 -4.73 2.38
N ARG A 27 -0.31 -4.70 2.10
CA ARG A 27 -0.95 -5.39 0.99
C ARG A 27 -1.91 -4.43 0.33
N ILE A 28 -1.91 -4.42 -1.00
CA ILE A 28 -2.82 -3.63 -1.81
C ILE A 28 -3.89 -4.57 -2.31
N LEU A 29 -5.14 -4.30 -1.97
CA LEU A 29 -6.30 -5.08 -2.40
C LEU A 29 -6.81 -4.60 -3.77
N LYS A 30 -7.55 -5.47 -4.47
CA LYS A 30 -8.18 -5.17 -5.77
C LYS A 30 -9.04 -3.91 -5.80
N ASP A 31 -9.59 -3.52 -4.66
CA ASP A 31 -10.40 -2.32 -4.48
C ASP A 31 -9.60 -1.05 -4.16
N THR A 32 -8.29 -1.12 -4.42
CA THR A 32 -7.28 -0.09 -4.24
C THR A 32 -6.99 0.27 -2.78
N ARG A 33 -7.47 -0.52 -1.80
CA ARG A 33 -7.14 -0.31 -0.38
C ARG A 33 -5.76 -0.86 -0.03
N ILE A 34 -5.05 -0.13 0.82
CA ILE A 34 -3.83 -0.57 1.47
C ILE A 34 -4.19 -1.05 2.87
N VAL A 35 -3.93 -2.32 3.15
CA VAL A 35 -4.15 -2.96 4.44
C VAL A 35 -2.84 -3.53 4.97
N ASP A 36 -2.68 -3.61 6.28
CA ASP A 36 -1.58 -4.34 6.89
C ASP A 36 -1.86 -5.86 6.92
N PHE A 37 -0.90 -6.65 7.41
CA PHE A 37 -1.10 -8.09 7.62
C PHE A 37 -2.02 -8.43 8.79
N ASP A 38 -2.25 -7.48 9.69
CA ASP A 38 -3.20 -7.59 10.80
C ASP A 38 -4.67 -7.38 10.36
N GLY A 39 -4.88 -6.89 9.12
CA GLY A 39 -6.21 -6.64 8.54
C GLY A 39 -6.75 -5.23 8.80
N HIS A 40 -5.94 -4.32 9.36
CA HIS A 40 -6.28 -2.91 9.49
C HIS A 40 -6.15 -2.18 8.16
N ASN A 41 -7.12 -1.32 7.89
CA ASN A 41 -7.12 -0.48 6.71
C ASN A 41 -6.28 0.78 6.99
N ILE A 42 -5.14 0.88 6.33
CA ILE A 42 -4.18 1.99 6.51
C ILE A 42 -4.57 3.17 5.62
N ALA A 43 -4.75 2.90 4.33
CA ALA A 43 -5.03 3.93 3.33
C ALA A 43 -5.75 3.33 2.11
N TRP A 44 -6.00 4.16 1.11
CA TRP A 44 -6.51 3.75 -0.19
C TRP A 44 -5.81 4.54 -1.29
N LEU A 45 -5.73 3.95 -2.48
CA LEU A 45 -5.16 4.54 -3.67
C LEU A 45 -6.25 5.15 -4.53
N ASP A 46 -6.04 6.38 -4.98
CA ASP A 46 -6.86 6.98 -6.02
C ASP A 46 -6.41 6.55 -7.44
N GLU A 47 -7.18 6.98 -8.44
CA GLU A 47 -6.91 6.69 -9.86
C GLU A 47 -5.61 7.30 -10.38
N GLN A 48 -5.03 8.27 -9.67
CA GLN A 48 -3.76 8.92 -10.02
C GLN A 48 -2.58 8.25 -9.30
N GLY A 49 -2.82 7.23 -8.47
CA GLY A 49 -1.81 6.57 -7.65
C GLY A 49 -1.45 7.35 -6.39
N ASN A 50 -2.29 8.28 -5.93
CA ASN A 50 -2.11 8.96 -4.65
C ASN A 50 -2.61 8.06 -3.51
N ILE A 51 -1.80 7.91 -2.47
CA ILE A 51 -2.14 7.22 -1.23
C ILE A 51 -2.82 8.22 -0.30
N ILE A 52 -4.06 7.95 0.03
CA ILE A 52 -4.91 8.83 0.84
C ILE A 52 -5.40 8.02 2.04
N ASP A 53 -5.20 8.55 3.24
CA ASP A 53 -5.74 7.91 4.44
C ASP A 53 -7.26 8.15 4.59
N TYR A 54 -7.88 7.48 5.55
CA TYR A 54 -9.31 7.62 5.81
C TYR A 54 -9.70 8.97 6.45
N GLU A 55 -8.72 9.76 6.89
CA GLU A 55 -8.90 11.13 7.39
C GLU A 55 -8.83 12.18 6.26
N GLY A 56 -8.53 11.75 5.04
CA GLY A 56 -8.39 12.59 3.85
C GLY A 56 -7.03 13.28 3.74
N ARG A 57 -6.00 12.77 4.40
CA ARG A 57 -4.61 13.23 4.28
C ARG A 57 -3.91 12.42 3.21
N HIS A 58 -3.16 13.12 2.36
CA HIS A 58 -2.32 12.51 1.36
C HIS A 58 -1.02 12.02 2.02
N ARG A 59 -0.82 10.70 2.03
CA ARG A 59 0.32 10.04 2.68
C ARG A 59 1.46 9.72 1.72
N GLY A 60 1.24 9.77 0.41
CA GLY A 60 2.30 9.44 -0.54
C GLY A 60 1.77 8.97 -1.89
N PHE A 61 2.62 8.33 -2.67
CA PHE A 61 2.31 7.91 -4.03
C PHE A 61 2.66 6.44 -4.22
N TYR A 62 1.81 5.72 -4.93
CA TYR A 62 2.09 4.36 -5.39
C TYR A 62 2.04 4.34 -6.91
N GLU A 63 3.16 4.00 -7.53
CA GLU A 63 3.25 3.93 -8.98
C GLU A 63 4.25 2.85 -9.39
N ASN A 64 3.90 2.05 -10.41
CA ASN A 64 4.77 1.02 -10.97
C ASN A 64 5.34 0.07 -9.91
N GLY A 65 4.52 -0.36 -8.94
CA GLY A 65 4.98 -1.22 -7.85
C GLY A 65 5.90 -0.53 -6.84
N VAL A 66 6.02 0.80 -6.84
CA VAL A 66 6.87 1.53 -5.89
C VAL A 66 6.00 2.46 -5.05
N MET A 67 6.02 2.23 -3.74
CA MET A 67 5.37 3.09 -2.76
C MET A 67 6.36 4.16 -2.28
N ARG A 68 5.94 5.42 -2.35
CA ARG A 68 6.74 6.59 -2.02
C ARG A 68 6.02 7.51 -1.07
N ASP A 69 6.79 8.25 -0.29
CA ASP A 69 6.27 9.30 0.56
C ASP A 69 6.01 10.61 -0.21
N PRO A 70 5.42 11.64 0.43
CA PRO A 70 5.20 12.94 -0.19
C PRO A 70 6.50 13.71 -0.49
N GLU A 71 7.64 13.26 0.04
CA GLU A 71 8.98 13.78 -0.25
C GLU A 71 9.63 13.09 -1.47
N GLY A 72 9.07 11.96 -1.94
CA GLY A 72 9.51 11.19 -3.11
C GLY A 72 10.43 10.02 -2.77
N LYS A 73 10.63 9.71 -1.48
CA LYS A 73 11.45 8.59 -1.01
C LYS A 73 10.65 7.31 -0.98
N VAL A 74 11.34 6.19 -1.22
CA VAL A 74 10.71 4.87 -1.28
C VAL A 74 10.38 4.40 0.12
N VAL A 75 9.10 4.21 0.41
CA VAL A 75 8.62 3.68 1.69
C VAL A 75 8.44 2.17 1.61
N GLY A 76 8.15 1.67 0.41
CA GLY A 76 7.92 0.27 0.18
C GLY A 76 7.98 -0.10 -1.29
N LEU A 77 8.24 -1.38 -1.56
CA LEU A 77 8.31 -1.93 -2.90
C LEU A 77 7.36 -3.10 -3.04
N GLY A 78 6.64 -3.09 -4.15
CA GLY A 78 5.77 -4.15 -4.63
C GLY A 78 6.52 -5.43 -4.93
N GLN A 79 5.76 -6.42 -5.38
CA GLN A 79 6.26 -7.71 -5.82
C GLN A 79 7.07 -7.57 -7.10
N ASP A 80 6.64 -6.71 -8.01
CA ASP A 80 7.39 -6.38 -9.23
C ASP A 80 7.47 -4.86 -9.41
N PRO A 81 8.40 -4.20 -8.72
CA PRO A 81 8.56 -2.76 -8.85
C PRO A 81 9.23 -2.47 -10.20
N ALA A 82 8.50 -1.81 -11.10
CA ALA A 82 8.99 -1.35 -12.40
C ALA A 82 9.47 0.12 -12.36
N GLY A 83 9.21 0.83 -11.27
CA GLY A 83 9.64 2.23 -11.07
C GLY A 83 11.12 2.37 -10.68
N PRO A 84 11.63 3.61 -10.57
CA PRO A 84 12.93 3.86 -9.95
C PRO A 84 12.91 3.46 -8.47
N HIS A 85 13.69 2.47 -8.06
CA HIS A 85 13.74 2.04 -6.68
C HIS A 85 15.14 1.58 -6.25
N PRO A 86 15.45 1.64 -4.94
CA PRO A 86 16.64 0.99 -4.39
C PRO A 86 16.58 -0.53 -4.59
N ILE A 87 17.75 -1.17 -4.61
CA ILE A 87 17.85 -2.63 -4.72
C ILE A 87 17.43 -3.24 -3.38
N LEU A 88 16.43 -4.13 -3.42
CA LEU A 88 16.09 -5.00 -2.30
C LEU A 88 17.02 -6.22 -2.34
N PRO A 89 17.94 -6.38 -1.37
CA PRO A 89 18.86 -7.51 -1.38
C PRO A 89 18.14 -8.85 -1.13
N ASN A 90 17.03 -8.84 -0.39
CA ASN A 90 16.22 -10.03 -0.16
C ASN A 90 14.75 -9.64 -0.02
N LYS A 91 13.85 -10.40 -0.65
CA LYS A 91 12.41 -10.32 -0.38
C LYS A 91 12.09 -11.40 0.64
N GLY A 92 11.85 -10.98 1.87
CA GLY A 92 11.44 -11.84 2.97
C GLY A 92 10.07 -12.46 2.74
N LEU A 93 9.77 -13.45 3.58
CA LEU A 93 8.51 -14.20 3.51
C LEU A 93 7.33 -13.28 3.79
N ILE A 94 6.24 -13.54 3.09
CA ILE A 94 4.93 -12.93 3.34
C ILE A 94 4.36 -13.61 4.59
N PRO A 95 4.13 -12.89 5.69
CA PRO A 95 3.54 -13.47 6.89
C PRO A 95 2.07 -13.85 6.63
N GLY A 96 1.54 -14.76 7.46
CA GLY A 96 0.13 -15.14 7.40
C GLY A 96 -0.76 -13.91 7.55
N ALA A 97 -1.61 -13.68 6.57
CA ALA A 97 -2.34 -12.45 6.42
C ALA A 97 -3.76 -12.59 6.98
N THR A 98 -4.14 -11.71 7.90
CA THR A 98 -5.49 -11.68 8.46
C THR A 98 -6.46 -11.08 7.44
N LYS A 99 -7.69 -11.59 7.42
CA LYS A 99 -8.76 -11.07 6.56
C LYS A 99 -8.92 -9.56 6.76
N ALA A 100 -8.99 -8.80 5.67
CA ALA A 100 -9.10 -7.35 5.75
C ALA A 100 -10.40 -6.93 6.46
N ALA A 101 -10.31 -5.95 7.35
CA ALA A 101 -11.49 -5.35 7.95
C ALA A 101 -12.37 -4.66 6.89
N SER A 102 -13.66 -4.52 7.21
CA SER A 102 -14.65 -3.87 6.33
C SER A 102 -14.13 -2.54 5.78
N ALA A 103 -14.36 -2.28 4.48
CA ALA A 103 -13.91 -1.07 3.81
C ALA A 103 -14.40 0.18 4.56
N PRO A 104 -13.48 0.99 5.13
CA PRO A 104 -13.88 2.21 5.79
C PRO A 104 -14.35 3.24 4.75
N LYS A 105 -15.07 4.25 5.22
CA LYS A 105 -15.62 5.30 4.35
C LYS A 105 -14.47 6.08 3.70
N LYS A 106 -14.29 5.92 2.39
CA LYS A 106 -13.26 6.64 1.61
C LYS A 106 -13.51 8.15 1.72
N THR A 107 -12.58 8.88 2.32
CA THR A 107 -12.62 10.34 2.44
C THR A 107 -11.80 10.96 1.32
N LYS A 108 -12.34 11.97 0.63
CA LYS A 108 -11.60 12.68 -0.42
C LYS A 108 -10.35 13.36 0.16
N ALA A 109 -9.24 13.30 -0.57
CA ALA A 109 -8.02 14.02 -0.19
C ALA A 109 -8.31 15.53 -0.06
N LYS A 110 -7.99 16.10 1.09
CA LYS A 110 -8.12 17.55 1.33
C LYS A 110 -7.03 18.35 0.64
N ASN A 111 -5.82 17.78 0.54
CA ASN A 111 -4.67 18.44 -0.04
C ASN A 111 -3.75 17.39 -0.66
N ILE A 112 -3.61 17.40 -1.98
CA ILE A 112 -2.73 16.49 -2.73
C ILE A 112 -1.44 17.27 -2.99
N SER A 113 -0.34 16.81 -2.39
CA SER A 113 0.97 17.40 -2.66
C SER A 113 1.36 17.18 -4.12
N LYS A 114 2.09 18.13 -4.73
CA LYS A 114 2.70 17.88 -6.04
C LYS A 114 3.61 16.67 -5.94
N LYS A 115 3.54 15.79 -6.94
CA LYS A 115 4.39 14.61 -7.02
C LYS A 115 5.86 15.03 -7.04
N PRO A 116 6.64 14.67 -6.01
CA PRO A 116 8.06 14.98 -5.92
C PRO A 116 8.85 14.15 -6.94
N GLU A 117 10.12 14.52 -7.14
CA GLU A 117 11.04 13.73 -7.95
C GLU A 117 11.27 12.35 -7.33
N ALA A 118 11.36 11.34 -8.19
CA ALA A 118 11.60 9.97 -7.81
C ALA A 118 12.95 9.81 -7.10
N SER A 119 12.94 9.58 -5.78
CA SER A 119 14.17 9.24 -5.07
C SER A 119 14.50 7.76 -5.23
N LEU A 120 15.80 7.47 -5.27
CA LEU A 120 16.34 6.10 -5.20
C LEU A 120 16.69 5.69 -3.76
N LEU A 121 16.31 6.51 -2.78
CA LEU A 121 16.59 6.29 -1.37
C LEU A 121 15.33 5.84 -0.62
N TRP A 122 15.54 5.03 0.41
CA TRP A 122 14.48 4.64 1.35
C TRP A 122 14.04 5.83 2.21
N SER A 123 12.75 5.92 2.46
CA SER A 123 12.19 6.82 3.46
C SER A 123 12.48 6.27 4.84
N LYS A 124 12.83 7.15 5.77
CA LYS A 124 13.01 6.79 7.19
C LYS A 124 11.68 6.77 7.96
N LYS A 125 10.58 7.07 7.28
CA LYS A 125 9.23 7.16 7.85
C LYS A 125 8.37 6.06 7.23
N MET A 126 7.61 5.39 8.07
CA MET A 126 6.63 4.39 7.62
C MET A 126 5.39 5.08 7.07
N LEU A 127 4.63 4.40 6.19
CA LEU A 127 3.40 4.96 5.61
C LEU A 127 2.42 5.53 6.66
N GLU A 128 2.31 4.87 7.81
CA GLU A 128 1.48 5.30 8.94
C GLU A 128 1.95 6.65 9.54
N GLU A 129 3.25 6.92 9.48
CA GLU A 129 3.94 8.06 10.08
C GLU A 129 4.10 9.26 9.12
N LEU A 130 3.73 9.12 7.85
CA LEU A 130 3.87 10.16 6.82
C LEU A 130 2.86 11.30 6.95
#